data_AF-A0A1I4M1E6-F1
#
_entry.id   AF-A0A1I4M1E6-F1
#
_cell.length_a   1.000
_cell.length_b   1.000
_cell.length_c   1.000
_cell.angle_alpha   90.00
_cell.angle_beta   90.00
_cell.angle_gamma   90.00
#
_symmetry.space_group_name_H-M   'P 1'
#
loop_
_entity.id
_entity.type
_entity.pdbx_description
1 polymer ?
#
loop_
_entity_poly.entity_id
_entity_poly.type
_entity_poly.pdbx_seq_one_letter_code
_entity_poly.pdbx_strand_id
1 'polypeptide(L)'
;MPEYDFTLHNRSNRTIPVKPAPVIVIEGLFALYDADLCDMMSLKIYVDTASDIRFIRRMQRDITERGRSVESVVDQYLETVRPMHKQFIEPTKRNADIIIPHGANGPAVDMITTKVASVIDQLKRG
;
A
#
# COMPACT_ATOMS: atom_id res chain seq x y z
N MET A 1 -17.19 -1.39 -3.85
CA MET A 1 -15.80 -1.66 -4.27
C MET A 1 -15.68 -3.12 -4.68
N PRO A 2 -15.13 -3.46 -5.85
CA PRO A 2 -14.91 -4.85 -6.25
C PRO A 2 -13.86 -5.54 -5.38
N GLU A 3 -14.04 -6.83 -5.10
CA GLU A 3 -13.03 -7.66 -4.45
C GLU A 3 -12.02 -8.19 -5.48
N TYR A 4 -10.75 -8.32 -5.08
CA TYR A 4 -9.71 -8.94 -5.90
C TYR A 4 -9.42 -10.36 -5.42
N ASP A 5 -9.44 -11.33 -6.34
CA ASP A 5 -9.11 -12.72 -6.08
C ASP A 5 -7.62 -12.97 -6.33
N PHE A 6 -6.88 -13.23 -5.26
CA PHE A 6 -5.44 -13.49 -5.32
C PHE A 6 -5.08 -14.87 -5.85
N THR A 7 -6.01 -15.83 -5.86
CA THR A 7 -5.81 -17.17 -6.41
C THR A 7 -5.96 -17.17 -7.93
N LEU A 8 -6.95 -16.44 -8.44
CA LEU A 8 -7.24 -16.31 -9.88
C LEU A 8 -6.49 -15.16 -10.55
N HIS A 9 -5.81 -14.32 -9.77
CA HIS A 9 -5.14 -13.11 -10.26
C HIS A 9 -6.08 -12.20 -11.05
N ASN A 10 -7.32 -12.06 -10.60
CA ASN A 10 -8.34 -11.30 -11.30
C ASN A 10 -9.39 -10.74 -10.33
N ARG A 11 -10.23 -9.83 -10.83
CA ARG A 11 -11.38 -9.30 -10.10
C ARG A 11 -12.40 -10.41 -9.83
N SER A 12 -12.86 -10.50 -8.58
CA SER A 12 -13.96 -11.36 -8.17
C SER A 12 -15.30 -10.85 -8.73
N ASN A 13 -16.32 -11.71 -8.77
CA ASN A 13 -17.70 -11.29 -9.04
C ASN A 13 -18.37 -10.61 -7.83
N ARG A 14 -17.68 -10.54 -6.69
CA ARG A 14 -18.15 -9.95 -5.45
C ARG A 14 -17.78 -8.46 -5.34
N THR A 15 -18.65 -7.71 -4.69
CA THR A 15 -18.40 -6.31 -4.34
C THR A 15 -18.73 -6.06 -2.88
N ILE A 16 -17.90 -5.26 -2.22
CA ILE A 16 -18.12 -4.80 -0.85
C ILE A 16 -18.72 -3.39 -0.89
N PRO A 17 -19.87 -3.13 -0.24
CA PRO A 17 -20.37 -1.78 -0.06
C PRO A 17 -19.46 -1.01 0.89
N VAL A 18 -18.94 0.13 0.42
CA VAL A 18 -18.11 1.04 1.24
C VAL A 18 -18.96 2.22 1.65
N LYS A 19 -19.16 2.39 2.95
CA LYS A 19 -19.89 3.54 3.49
C LYS A 19 -18.96 4.75 3.60
N PRO A 20 -19.47 5.98 3.43
CA PRO A 20 -18.71 7.18 3.74
C PRO A 20 -18.20 7.14 5.19
N ALA A 21 -16.99 7.63 5.40
CA ALA A 21 -16.35 7.73 6.70
C ALA A 21 -15.61 9.08 6.80
N PRO A 22 -15.46 9.65 8.01
CA PRO A 22 -14.71 10.90 8.20
C PRO A 22 -13.22 10.75 7.87
N VAL A 23 -12.72 9.51 7.84
CA VAL A 23 -11.35 9.16 7.41
C VAL A 23 -11.44 8.01 6.44
N ILE A 24 -10.81 8.18 5.28
CA ILE A 24 -10.65 7.13 4.28
C ILE A 24 -9.15 6.87 4.13
N VAL A 25 -8.74 5.61 4.30
CA VAL A 25 -7.36 5.17 4.07
C VAL A 25 -7.32 4.44 2.74
N ILE A 26 -6.58 4.98 1.79
CA ILE A 26 -6.31 4.33 0.50
C ILE A 26 -4.93 3.71 0.59
N GLU A 27 -4.87 2.38 0.51
CA GLU A 27 -3.63 1.62 0.61
C GLU A 27 -3.41 0.77 -0.64
N GLY A 28 -2.14 0.52 -0.97
CA GLY A 28 -1.74 -0.27 -2.12
C GLY A 28 -0.53 0.30 -2.84
N LEU A 29 0.03 -0.50 -3.76
CA LEU A 29 1.26 -0.18 -4.49
C LEU A 29 1.17 1.16 -5.26
N PHE A 30 0.01 1.46 -5.83
CA PHE A 30 -0.21 2.62 -6.70
C PHE A 30 -0.97 3.76 -6.02
N ALA A 31 -1.13 3.74 -4.70
CA ALA A 31 -1.92 4.77 -3.99
C ALA A 31 -1.40 6.19 -4.23
N LEU A 32 -0.08 6.36 -4.47
CA LEU A 32 0.54 7.66 -4.73
C LEU A 32 0.95 7.86 -6.20
N TYR A 33 0.42 7.04 -7.11
CA TYR A 33 0.81 7.09 -8.53
C TYR A 33 0.05 8.17 -9.31
N ASP A 34 -1.26 8.26 -9.08
CA ASP A 34 -2.17 9.16 -9.79
C ASP A 34 -2.18 10.55 -9.12
N ALA A 35 -1.99 11.60 -9.94
CA ALA A 35 -1.87 12.97 -9.44
C ALA A 35 -3.20 13.49 -8.86
N ASP A 36 -4.33 13.22 -9.54
CA ASP A 36 -5.65 13.65 -9.08
C ASP A 36 -5.99 12.98 -7.75
N LEU A 37 -5.61 11.70 -7.60
CA LEU A 37 -5.75 11.00 -6.33
C LEU A 37 -4.90 11.63 -5.23
N CYS A 38 -3.65 11.99 -5.52
CA CYS A 38 -2.75 12.64 -4.56
C CYS A 38 -3.27 14.03 -4.13
N ASP A 39 -3.85 14.79 -5.05
CA ASP A 39 -4.40 16.12 -4.78
C ASP A 39 -5.63 16.06 -3.85
N MET A 40 -6.36 14.94 -3.86
CA MET A 40 -7.46 14.69 -2.92
C MET A 40 -6.99 14.25 -1.53
N MET A 41 -5.72 13.87 -1.34
CA MET A 41 -5.24 13.33 -0.07
C MET A 41 -4.75 14.42 0.88
N SER A 42 -5.29 14.44 2.11
CA SER A 42 -4.81 15.30 3.19
C SER A 42 -3.46 14.86 3.79
N LEU A 43 -3.06 13.59 3.59
CA LEU A 43 -1.81 13.02 4.08
C LEU A 43 -1.37 11.86 3.18
N LYS A 44 -0.13 11.93 2.68
CA LYS A 44 0.46 10.95 1.76
C LYS A 44 1.65 10.27 2.44
N ILE A 45 1.59 8.94 2.56
CA ILE A 45 2.60 8.16 3.31
C ILE A 45 3.20 7.09 2.40
N TYR A 46 4.53 7.01 2.36
CA TYR A 46 5.25 5.92 1.72
C TYR A 46 5.99 5.09 2.75
N VAL A 47 5.75 3.77 2.77
CA VAL A 47 6.45 2.84 3.67
C VAL A 47 7.65 2.25 2.94
N ASP A 48 8.85 2.62 3.38
CA ASP A 48 10.09 2.22 2.74
C ASP A 48 10.75 1.04 3.47
N THR A 49 11.18 0.05 2.71
CA THR A 49 11.87 -1.13 3.22
C THR A 49 12.76 -1.71 2.13
N ALA A 50 13.95 -2.16 2.53
CA ALA A 50 14.92 -2.75 1.62
C ALA A 50 14.31 -3.90 0.78
N SER A 51 14.75 -4.01 -0.47
CA SER A 51 14.12 -4.89 -1.47
C SER A 51 14.24 -6.37 -1.13
N ASP A 52 15.34 -6.76 -0.48
CA ASP A 52 15.61 -8.12 0.02
C ASP A 52 14.63 -8.50 1.13
N ILE A 53 14.42 -7.64 2.13
CA ILE A 53 13.46 -7.86 3.20
C ILE A 53 12.04 -7.97 2.65
N ARG A 54 11.66 -7.09 1.71
CA ARG A 54 10.35 -7.16 1.05
C ARG A 54 10.19 -8.44 0.24
N PHE A 55 11.23 -8.87 -0.47
CA PHE A 55 11.22 -10.10 -1.24
C PHE A 55 11.06 -11.34 -0.35
N ILE A 56 11.80 -11.43 0.76
CA ILE A 56 11.71 -12.54 1.73
C ILE A 56 10.28 -12.63 2.29
N ARG A 57 9.72 -11.51 2.76
CA ARG A 57 8.33 -11.46 3.26
C ARG A 57 7.31 -11.86 2.19
N ARG A 58 7.50 -11.39 0.95
CA ARG A 58 6.64 -11.77 -0.19
C ARG A 58 6.73 -13.27 -0.46
N MET A 59 7.94 -13.83 -0.50
CA MET A 59 8.16 -15.24 -0.78
C MET A 59 7.49 -16.13 0.26
N GLN A 60 7.71 -15.84 1.55
CA GLN A 60 7.08 -16.58 2.64
C GLN A 60 5.54 -16.58 2.49
N ARG A 61 4.94 -15.40 2.35
CA ARG A 61 3.49 -15.24 2.18
C ARG A 61 2.96 -15.98 0.94
N ASP A 62 3.62 -15.84 -0.20
CA ASP A 62 3.18 -16.45 -1.45
C ASP A 62 3.26 -17.98 -1.41
N ILE A 63 4.20 -18.56 -0.66
CA ILE A 63 4.30 -20.02 -0.44
C ILE A 63 3.23 -20.47 0.57
N THR A 64 3.15 -19.83 1.74
CA THR A 64 2.32 -20.31 2.85
C THR A 64 0.83 -20.05 2.65
N GLU A 65 0.47 -18.91 2.06
CA GLU A 65 -0.93 -18.48 1.94
C GLU A 65 -1.50 -18.66 0.54
N ARG A 66 -0.65 -18.69 -0.50
CA ARG A 66 -1.07 -18.73 -1.90
C ARG A 66 -0.64 -19.99 -2.65
N GLY A 67 0.05 -20.91 -1.98
CA GLY A 67 0.43 -22.23 -2.54
C GLY A 67 1.40 -22.18 -3.71
N ARG A 68 2.22 -21.13 -3.82
CA ARG A 68 3.20 -20.98 -4.91
C ARG A 68 4.50 -21.72 -4.63
N SER A 69 5.21 -22.15 -5.67
CA SER A 69 6.57 -22.68 -5.55
C SER A 69 7.61 -21.56 -5.43
N VAL A 70 8.79 -21.89 -4.90
CA VAL A 70 9.91 -20.94 -4.79
C VAL A 70 10.31 -20.42 -6.17
N GLU A 71 10.43 -21.31 -7.15
CA GLU A 71 10.80 -21.00 -8.53
C GLU A 71 9.84 -19.98 -9.14
N SER A 72 8.53 -20.23 -9.05
CA SER A 72 7.52 -19.31 -9.56
C SER A 72 7.58 -17.91 -8.93
N VAL A 73 7.87 -17.82 -7.63
CA VAL A 73 8.01 -16.54 -6.92
C VAL A 73 9.24 -15.78 -7.38
N VAL A 74 10.37 -16.47 -7.57
CA VAL A 74 11.65 -15.92 -8.02
C VAL A 74 11.52 -15.40 -9.46
N ASP A 75 11.01 -16.23 -10.37
CA ASP A 75 10.85 -15.89 -11.79
C ASP A 75 9.95 -14.65 -11.92
N GLN A 76 8.79 -14.67 -11.26
CA GLN A 76 7.89 -13.52 -11.28
C GLN A 76 8.56 -12.26 -10.69
N TYR A 77 9.39 -12.41 -9.65
CA TYR A 77 10.07 -11.26 -9.05
C TYR A 77 11.07 -10.61 -10.01
N LEU A 78 11.88 -11.42 -10.68
CA LEU A 78 12.91 -10.94 -11.60
C LEU A 78 12.30 -10.36 -12.89
N GLU A 79 11.30 -11.03 -13.45
CA GLU A 79 10.70 -10.66 -14.73
C GLU A 79 9.73 -9.48 -14.61
N THR A 80 8.96 -9.39 -13.52
CA THR A 80 7.85 -8.43 -13.42
C THR A 80 7.93 -7.55 -12.18
N VAL A 81 7.96 -8.11 -10.97
CA VAL A 81 7.78 -7.30 -9.75
C VAL A 81 8.90 -6.27 -9.58
N ARG A 82 10.16 -6.68 -9.75
CA ARG A 82 11.32 -5.79 -9.59
C ARG A 82 11.39 -4.68 -10.65
N PRO A 83 11.29 -4.96 -11.97
CA PRO A 83 11.30 -3.88 -12.97
C PRO A 83 10.11 -2.94 -12.81
N MET A 84 8.90 -3.47 -12.59
CA MET A 84 7.69 -2.65 -12.41
C MET A 84 7.76 -1.81 -11.14
N HIS A 85 8.31 -2.35 -10.04
CA HIS A 85 8.56 -1.58 -8.84
C HIS A 85 9.48 -0.38 -9.11
N LYS A 86 10.61 -0.61 -9.78
CA LYS A 86 11.57 0.46 -10.08
C LYS A 86 10.99 1.51 -11.02
N GLN A 87 10.19 1.09 -11.99
CA GLN A 87 9.65 1.97 -13.01
C GLN A 87 8.44 2.78 -12.50
N PHE A 88 7.56 2.17 -11.72
CA PHE A 88 6.26 2.75 -11.41
C PHE A 88 5.99 2.99 -9.93
N ILE A 89 6.60 2.22 -9.01
CA ILE A 89 6.28 2.29 -7.58
C ILE A 89 7.27 3.17 -6.83
N GLU A 90 8.57 2.89 -6.96
CA GLU A 90 9.62 3.65 -6.27
C GLU A 90 9.55 5.17 -6.58
N PRO A 91 9.29 5.62 -7.83
CA PRO A 91 9.19 7.05 -8.10
C PRO A 91 8.05 7.75 -7.36
N THR A 92 6.98 7.04 -6.98
CA THR A 92 5.84 7.63 -6.25
C THR A 92 6.21 8.07 -4.84
N LYS A 93 7.33 7.58 -4.30
CA LYS A 93 7.91 8.02 -3.03
C LYS A 93 8.11 9.54 -2.96
N ARG A 94 8.39 10.18 -4.10
CA ARG A 94 8.55 11.64 -4.19
C ARG A 94 7.25 12.43 -3.93
N ASN A 95 6.11 11.77 -4.05
CA ASN A 95 4.79 12.36 -3.83
C ASN A 95 4.36 12.26 -2.35
N ALA A 96 5.13 11.56 -1.51
CA ALA A 96 4.79 11.37 -0.10
C ALA A 96 5.15 12.59 0.75
N ASP A 97 4.29 12.94 1.70
CA ASP A 97 4.59 13.93 2.72
C ASP A 97 5.49 13.33 3.81
N ILE A 98 5.34 12.02 4.06
CA ILE A 98 6.07 11.27 5.10
C ILE A 98 6.57 9.94 4.53
N ILE A 99 7.82 9.61 4.81
CA ILE A 99 8.41 8.30 4.53
C ILE A 99 8.67 7.58 5.85
N ILE A 100 8.12 6.37 6.00
CA ILE A 100 8.29 5.54 7.20
C ILE A 100 9.23 4.39 6.88
N PRO A 101 10.41 4.32 7.52
CA PRO A 101 11.34 3.21 7.29
C PRO A 101 10.89 1.94 8.02
N HIS A 102 11.35 0.78 7.52
CA HIS A 102 11.27 -0.55 8.14
C HIS A 102 9.86 -1.17 8.31
N GLY A 103 8.80 -0.48 7.91
CA GLY A 103 7.43 -0.99 8.01
C GLY A 103 6.70 -0.53 9.26
N ALA A 104 5.80 -1.37 9.76
CA ALA A 104 5.00 -1.05 10.94
C ALA A 104 5.89 -0.73 12.15
N ASN A 105 5.75 0.49 12.67
CA ASN A 105 6.51 1.01 13.79
C ASN A 105 5.53 1.72 14.75
N GLY A 106 5.48 1.32 16.01
CA GLY A 106 4.53 1.86 17.00
C GLY A 106 4.52 3.40 17.04
N PRO A 107 5.68 4.05 17.26
CA PRO A 107 5.81 5.50 17.18
C PRO A 107 5.28 6.14 15.89
N ALA A 108 5.43 5.49 14.73
CA ALA A 108 4.93 6.03 13.47
C ALA A 108 3.39 5.95 13.42
N VAL A 109 2.81 4.86 13.90
CA VAL A 109 1.35 4.71 14.03
C VAL A 109 0.78 5.76 14.99
N ASP A 110 1.42 5.98 16.13
CA ASP A 110 1.01 6.99 17.11
C ASP A 110 1.05 8.41 16.51
N MET A 111 2.09 8.74 15.74
CA MET A 111 2.20 10.01 15.04
C MET A 111 1.09 10.20 13.99
N ILE A 112 0.82 9.17 13.17
CA ILE A 112 -0.24 9.23 12.14
C ILE A 112 -1.60 9.41 12.81
N THR A 113 -1.91 8.59 13.81
CA THR A 113 -3.20 8.64 14.51
C THR A 113 -3.42 9.97 15.20
N THR A 114 -2.40 10.53 15.84
CA THR A 114 -2.44 11.88 16.44
C THR A 114 -2.72 12.95 15.38
N LYS A 115 -2.05 12.89 14.22
CA LYS A 115 -2.27 13.85 13.13
C LYS A 115 -3.67 13.74 12.56
N VAL A 116 -4.16 12.52 12.32
CA VAL A 116 -5.52 12.27 11.81
C VAL A 116 -6.56 12.82 12.79
N ALA A 117 -6.42 12.56 14.09
CA ALA A 117 -7.32 13.10 15.11
C ALA A 117 -7.36 14.64 15.08
N SER A 118 -6.19 15.28 14.98
CA SER A 118 -6.09 16.74 14.87
C SER A 118 -6.78 17.30 13.63
N VAL A 119 -6.68 16.62 12.47
CA VAL A 119 -7.36 17.05 11.23
C VAL A 119 -8.87 16.92 11.35
N ILE A 120 -9.37 15.83 11.94
CA ILE A 120 -10.80 15.65 12.20
C ILE A 120 -11.35 16.75 13.11
N ASP A 121 -10.61 17.10 14.16
CA ASP A 121 -11.04 18.15 15.09
C ASP A 121 -11.08 19.53 14.43
N GLN A 122 -10.18 19.82 13.50
CA GLN A 122 -10.21 21.06 12.70
C GLN A 122 -11.44 21.09 11.79
N LEU A 123 -11.77 19.98 11.12
CA LEU A 123 -12.94 19.86 10.24
C LEU A 123 -14.27 20.00 10.99
N LYS A 124 -14.32 19.67 12.29
CA LYS A 124 -15.53 19.85 13.12
C LYS A 124 -15.73 21.29 13.61
N ARG A 125 -14.68 22.13 13.54
CA ARG A 125 -14.69 23.51 14.07
C ARG A 125 -14.94 24.58 13.00
N GLY A 126 -14.86 24.22 11.72
CA GLY A 126 -15.25 25.07 10.58
C GLY A 126 -16.64 24.72 10.11
#